data_AF-A0A1G3ZQ03-F1
#
_entry.id   AF-A0A1G3ZQ03-F1
#
_cell.length_a   1.000
_cell.length_b   1.000
_cell.length_c   1.000
_cell.angle_alpha   90.00
_cell.angle_beta   90.00
_cell.angle_gamma   90.00
#
_symmetry.space_group_name_H-M   'P 1'
#
loop_
_entity.id
_entity.type
_entity.pdbx_description
1 polymer ?
#
loop_
_entity_poly.entity_id
_entity_poly.type
_entity_poly.pdbx_seq_one_letter_code
_entity_poly.pdbx_strand_id
1 'polypeptide(L)'
;MAAGALGRYPNDPPVRYFIDIEGPTDRFYITKNDDPGFGRILGGHTTQDADWWAEREAVRTIQDIVCPYLRIQYELDHVHGPNKGHAIDIINAATSTKHGGKGKSPWTRVNGPENEPNCVYTKDKPPKWFAGRQGRGRADDTLRWIREMAETQTNPQSPRSDERGCITFAVNTHDWPHLDESAATVLRLIGVFEKNKVRGDFYLTPQMVEHYEQKRPDVIQRLKQSGMCISYHVRPPHPTYAGFDRRLRDLDEATLAKALRDYETYRLDPATGELQRDKSGGYSYVSKVFGRAPVVVSPQCRDMRIRSAALKLYAELGAKMVVAYHESGTKMEQPFEWVQGLLARPSDFSITRWGVGGRQEMFWWSMLDTPRAADFDPTARLKSQLAAWKGSRAPFITALIHENDFSRSGTGWSGIYLDGEGRNSRPKQPPFDLNAPDPSRPRSAEARERIWRAYEAMVAYAAANLRVVTSEEIVVMARR
;
A
#
# COMPACT_ATOMS: atom_id res chain seq x y z
N MET A 1 11.02 13.78 -27.16
CA MET A 1 12.08 13.16 -26.31
C MET A 1 11.55 12.61 -24.98
N ALA A 2 10.83 13.39 -24.15
CA ALA A 2 10.29 12.90 -22.87
C ALA A 2 9.37 11.67 -23.01
N ALA A 3 8.42 11.69 -23.97
CA ALA A 3 7.58 10.54 -24.28
C ALA A 3 8.38 9.25 -24.59
N GLY A 4 9.53 9.38 -25.26
CA GLY A 4 10.40 8.26 -25.61
C GLY A 4 11.18 7.69 -24.43
N ALA A 5 11.51 8.53 -23.44
CA ALA A 5 12.07 8.05 -22.18
C ALA A 5 11.00 7.32 -21.36
N LEU A 6 9.82 7.93 -21.19
CA LEU A 6 8.74 7.39 -20.37
C LEU A 6 8.09 6.14 -20.99
N GLY A 7 7.93 6.08 -22.32
CA GLY A 7 7.36 4.90 -22.97
C GLY A 7 8.27 3.67 -22.88
N ARG A 8 9.60 3.87 -23.00
CA ARG A 8 10.58 2.78 -22.95
C ARG A 8 10.92 2.33 -21.51
N TYR A 9 10.87 3.27 -20.58
CA TYR A 9 11.16 3.03 -19.16
C TYR A 9 9.98 3.51 -18.28
N PRO A 10 8.80 2.86 -18.39
CA PRO A 10 7.56 3.37 -17.78
C PRO A 10 7.57 3.46 -16.26
N ASN A 11 8.51 2.78 -15.61
CA ASN A 11 8.66 2.76 -14.16
C ASN A 11 9.95 3.44 -13.66
N ASP A 12 10.78 4.01 -14.56
CA ASP A 12 12.08 4.58 -14.21
C ASP A 12 12.47 5.79 -15.10
N PRO A 13 12.44 7.03 -14.57
CA PRO A 13 12.01 7.38 -13.21
C PRO A 13 10.49 7.19 -13.04
N PRO A 14 10.00 6.95 -11.81
CA PRO A 14 8.57 6.87 -11.54
C PRO A 14 7.91 8.24 -11.74
N VAL A 15 7.39 8.50 -12.94
CA VAL A 15 6.71 9.75 -13.27
C VAL A 15 5.23 9.64 -12.94
N ARG A 16 4.77 10.53 -12.05
CA ARG A 16 3.39 10.52 -11.58
C ARG A 16 2.40 11.03 -12.61
N TYR A 17 2.75 12.08 -13.37
CA TYR A 17 1.93 12.63 -14.45
C TYR A 17 2.85 13.14 -15.55
N PHE A 18 2.42 13.07 -16.81
CA PHE A 18 3.14 13.64 -17.93
C PHE A 18 2.31 14.77 -18.57
N ILE A 19 2.88 15.97 -18.61
CA ILE A 19 2.29 17.14 -19.27
C ILE A 19 3.18 17.51 -20.43
N ASP A 20 2.56 17.65 -21.59
CA ASP A 20 3.21 17.96 -22.84
C ASP A 20 2.51 19.16 -23.49
N ILE A 21 3.30 20.08 -24.04
CA ILE A 21 2.83 21.31 -24.65
C ILE A 21 3.33 21.32 -26.08
N GLU A 22 2.40 21.46 -27.04
CA GLU A 22 2.65 21.76 -28.46
C GLU A 22 4.02 21.32 -28.97
N GLY A 23 4.13 20.09 -29.44
CA GLY A 23 5.35 19.61 -30.08
C GLY A 23 5.05 18.64 -31.21
N PRO A 24 5.84 18.62 -32.29
CA PRO A 24 5.67 17.68 -33.38
C PRO A 24 5.85 16.24 -32.88
N THR A 25 5.00 15.34 -33.36
CA THR A 25 4.79 14.02 -32.73
C THR A 25 5.33 12.85 -33.55
N ASP A 26 5.53 13.06 -34.85
CA ASP A 26 6.10 12.12 -35.80
C ASP A 26 7.07 12.79 -36.79
N ARG A 27 7.73 11.99 -37.62
CA ARG A 27 8.71 12.46 -38.61
C ARG A 27 8.15 13.46 -39.61
N PHE A 28 6.87 13.36 -39.99
CA PHE A 28 6.27 14.22 -41.01
C PHE A 28 6.07 15.63 -40.46
N TYR A 29 5.64 15.72 -39.20
CA TYR A 29 5.57 16.99 -38.49
C TYR A 29 6.98 17.54 -38.20
N ILE A 30 7.90 16.73 -37.69
CA ILE A 30 9.24 17.21 -37.28
C ILE A 30 10.03 17.74 -38.49
N THR A 31 9.98 17.05 -39.63
CA THR A 31 10.68 17.47 -40.87
C THR A 31 9.91 18.48 -41.70
N LYS A 32 8.65 18.77 -41.35
CA LYS A 32 7.69 19.50 -42.18
C LYS A 32 7.57 18.90 -43.60
N ASN A 33 7.47 17.58 -43.69
CA ASN A 33 7.50 16.82 -44.95
C ASN A 33 8.77 17.08 -45.77
N ASP A 34 9.93 16.84 -45.16
CA ASP A 34 11.24 16.98 -45.79
C ASP A 34 11.57 18.39 -46.30
N ASP A 35 11.15 19.42 -45.55
CA ASP A 35 11.57 20.79 -45.81
C ASP A 35 13.10 20.90 -45.74
N PRO A 36 13.79 21.43 -46.76
CA PRO A 36 15.25 21.48 -46.82
C PRO A 36 15.92 22.28 -45.67
N GLY A 37 15.17 23.18 -45.02
CA GLY A 37 15.62 23.88 -43.82
C GLY A 37 15.65 22.97 -42.60
N PHE A 38 14.62 22.13 -42.43
CA PHE A 38 14.53 21.18 -41.32
C PHE A 38 15.42 19.95 -41.52
N GLY A 39 15.58 19.45 -42.75
CA GLY A 39 16.51 18.35 -43.06
C GLY A 39 17.95 18.66 -42.64
N ARG A 40 18.39 19.91 -42.80
CA ARG A 40 19.73 20.35 -42.34
C ARG A 40 19.88 20.34 -40.82
N ILE A 41 18.85 20.72 -40.08
CA ILE A 41 18.87 20.72 -38.60
C ILE A 41 18.95 19.29 -38.05
N LEU A 42 18.39 18.32 -38.78
CA LEU A 42 18.31 16.91 -38.38
C LEU A 42 19.44 16.06 -38.97
N GLY A 43 20.54 16.66 -39.42
CA GLY A 43 21.71 15.94 -39.92
C GLY A 43 21.47 15.24 -41.27
N GLY A 44 20.52 15.72 -42.07
CA GLY A 44 20.17 15.15 -43.37
C GLY A 44 19.11 14.07 -43.34
N HIS A 45 18.57 13.74 -42.15
CA HIS A 45 17.54 12.71 -42.03
C HIS A 45 16.19 13.15 -42.62
N THR A 46 15.57 12.26 -43.40
CA THR A 46 14.30 12.48 -44.10
C THR A 46 13.17 11.63 -43.52
N THR A 47 11.94 11.81 -43.99
CA THR A 47 10.78 10.98 -43.63
C THR A 47 10.98 9.49 -43.98
N GLN A 48 11.90 9.18 -44.90
CA GLN A 48 12.19 7.82 -45.35
C GLN A 48 13.10 7.03 -44.38
N ASP A 49 13.79 7.69 -43.44
CA ASP A 49 14.75 7.04 -42.54
C ASP A 49 14.06 6.33 -41.36
N ALA A 50 13.32 5.27 -41.64
CA ALA A 50 12.43 4.63 -40.66
C ALA A 50 13.12 4.13 -39.39
N ASP A 51 14.31 3.55 -39.53
CA ASP A 51 15.09 3.04 -38.40
C ASP A 51 15.55 4.18 -37.47
N TRP A 52 15.94 5.31 -38.06
CA TRP A 52 16.33 6.48 -37.27
C TRP A 52 15.17 7.04 -36.46
N TRP A 53 13.98 7.08 -37.08
CA TRP A 53 12.76 7.59 -36.46
C TRP A 53 12.11 6.62 -35.46
N ALA A 54 12.39 5.33 -35.53
CA ALA A 54 11.75 4.31 -34.69
C ALA A 54 11.81 4.63 -33.18
N GLU A 55 12.90 5.24 -32.72
CA GLU A 55 13.09 5.62 -31.31
C GLU A 55 12.80 7.10 -30.99
N ARG A 56 12.50 7.90 -32.02
CA ARG A 56 12.41 9.38 -31.92
C ARG A 56 10.99 9.91 -32.07
N GLU A 57 10.09 9.13 -32.65
CA GLU A 57 8.69 9.48 -32.83
C GLU A 57 7.90 9.35 -31.52
N ALA A 58 7.51 10.49 -30.95
CA ALA A 58 6.76 10.52 -29.70
C ALA A 58 5.44 9.74 -29.81
N VAL A 59 4.75 9.80 -30.96
CA VAL A 59 3.48 9.09 -31.20
C VAL A 59 3.61 7.56 -31.11
N ARG A 60 4.81 7.00 -31.34
CA ARG A 60 5.07 5.57 -31.16
C ARG A 60 5.22 5.22 -29.69
N THR A 61 6.07 5.98 -28.99
CA THR A 61 6.45 5.66 -27.61
C THR A 61 5.39 6.07 -26.57
N ILE A 62 4.57 7.07 -26.87
CA ILE A 62 3.54 7.57 -25.94
C ILE A 62 2.51 6.49 -25.59
N GLN A 63 2.34 5.48 -26.46
CA GLN A 63 1.38 4.39 -26.26
C GLN A 63 1.71 3.57 -25.01
N ASP A 64 2.98 3.55 -24.61
CA ASP A 64 3.48 2.73 -23.51
C ASP A 64 3.54 3.43 -22.16
N ILE A 65 3.23 4.72 -22.08
CA ILE A 65 3.21 5.42 -20.79
C ILE A 65 2.07 4.87 -19.91
N VAL A 66 2.37 4.73 -18.62
CA VAL A 66 1.42 4.19 -17.62
C VAL A 66 0.93 5.27 -16.63
N CYS A 67 1.32 6.52 -16.84
CA CYS A 67 0.89 7.67 -16.05
C CYS A 67 -0.20 8.48 -16.78
N PRO A 68 -1.03 9.26 -16.05
CA PRO A 68 -1.91 10.27 -16.62
C PRO A 68 -1.17 11.22 -17.53
N TYR A 69 -1.80 11.55 -18.65
CA TYR A 69 -1.24 12.38 -19.70
C TYR A 69 -2.14 13.55 -20.07
N LEU A 70 -1.57 14.76 -20.06
CA LEU A 70 -2.23 15.97 -20.50
C LEU A 70 -1.48 16.58 -21.68
N ARG A 71 -2.20 16.81 -22.77
CA ARG A 71 -1.70 17.56 -23.94
C ARG A 71 -2.27 18.97 -23.94
N ILE A 72 -1.41 19.98 -23.99
CA ILE A 72 -1.80 21.38 -24.14
C ILE A 72 -1.61 21.80 -25.60
N GLN A 73 -2.65 22.38 -26.19
CA GLN A 73 -2.70 22.81 -27.59
C GLN A 73 -3.58 24.06 -27.80
N TYR A 74 -3.03 25.08 -28.43
CA TYR A 74 -3.67 26.31 -28.85
C TYR A 74 -4.15 26.21 -30.31
N GLU A 75 -5.01 27.15 -30.70
CA GLU A 75 -5.55 27.29 -32.06
C GLU A 75 -4.45 27.53 -33.10
N LEU A 76 -3.44 28.32 -32.72
CA LEU A 76 -2.26 28.64 -33.50
C LEU A 76 -1.03 27.97 -32.88
N ASP A 77 -0.71 26.79 -33.39
CA ASP A 77 0.49 26.04 -33.04
C ASP A 77 1.75 26.87 -33.35
N HIS A 78 2.71 26.85 -32.44
CA HIS A 78 3.91 27.68 -32.59
C HIS A 78 4.83 27.23 -33.74
N VAL A 79 4.77 25.97 -34.18
CA VAL A 79 5.58 25.41 -35.29
C VAL A 79 4.75 25.21 -36.56
N HIS A 80 3.51 24.76 -36.41
CA HIS A 80 2.63 24.27 -37.49
C HIS A 80 1.44 25.17 -37.78
N GLY A 81 1.33 26.32 -37.11
CA GLY A 81 0.27 27.30 -37.34
C GLY A 81 -1.12 26.69 -37.19
N PRO A 82 -1.97 26.69 -38.24
CA PRO A 82 -3.32 26.15 -38.13
C PRO A 82 -3.39 24.61 -38.11
N ASN A 83 -2.33 23.89 -38.47
CA ASN A 83 -2.34 22.43 -38.51
C ASN A 83 -2.09 21.83 -37.12
N LYS A 84 -3.10 21.14 -36.59
CA LYS A 84 -3.10 20.53 -35.24
C LYS A 84 -3.28 19.00 -35.29
N GLY A 85 -3.08 18.38 -36.45
CA GLY A 85 -3.20 16.92 -36.61
C GLY A 85 -2.29 16.16 -35.64
N HIS A 86 -1.07 16.66 -35.46
CA HIS A 86 -0.08 16.07 -34.54
C HIS A 86 -0.60 15.94 -33.09
N ALA A 87 -1.37 16.92 -32.62
CA ALA A 87 -1.95 16.92 -31.29
C ALA A 87 -3.05 15.87 -31.14
N ILE A 88 -3.86 15.66 -32.18
CA ILE A 88 -4.87 14.61 -32.25
C ILE A 88 -4.18 13.24 -32.27
N ASP A 89 -3.12 13.09 -33.07
CA ASP A 89 -2.43 11.81 -33.23
C ASP A 89 -1.79 11.34 -31.92
N ILE A 90 -1.12 12.24 -31.18
CA ILE A 90 -0.46 11.87 -29.92
C ILE A 90 -1.43 11.62 -28.78
N ILE A 91 -2.52 12.40 -28.66
CA ILE A 91 -3.51 12.14 -27.60
C ILE A 91 -4.20 10.80 -27.84
N ASN A 92 -4.63 10.51 -29.07
CA ASN A 92 -5.26 9.25 -29.42
C ASN A 92 -4.30 8.07 -29.24
N ALA A 93 -3.01 8.26 -29.53
CA ALA A 93 -1.99 7.25 -29.28
C ALA A 93 -1.80 6.99 -27.78
N ALA A 94 -1.86 8.01 -26.92
CA ALA A 94 -1.74 7.84 -25.48
C ALA A 94 -2.99 7.23 -24.82
N THR A 95 -4.19 7.60 -25.31
CA THR A 95 -5.48 7.19 -24.74
C THR A 95 -5.59 5.66 -24.72
N SER A 96 -6.01 5.12 -23.57
CA SER A 96 -6.13 3.68 -23.40
C SER A 96 -7.02 3.03 -24.47
N THR A 97 -6.66 1.82 -24.90
CA THR A 97 -7.50 0.98 -25.76
C THR A 97 -8.91 0.76 -25.20
N LYS A 98 -9.10 0.82 -23.88
CA LYS A 98 -10.43 0.79 -23.23
C LYS A 98 -11.35 1.92 -23.69
N HIS A 99 -10.77 3.03 -24.12
CA HIS A 99 -11.47 4.24 -24.55
C HIS A 99 -11.38 4.48 -26.06
N GLY A 100 -10.93 3.46 -26.83
CA GLY A 100 -10.81 3.53 -28.29
C GLY A 100 -9.50 4.11 -28.81
N GLY A 101 -8.55 4.46 -27.92
CA GLY A 101 -7.21 4.88 -28.31
C GLY A 101 -6.26 3.71 -28.57
N LYS A 102 -4.94 3.96 -28.56
CA LYS A 102 -3.90 2.93 -28.82
C LYS A 102 -3.01 2.62 -27.62
N GLY A 103 -3.11 3.39 -26.54
CA GLY A 103 -2.12 3.41 -25.47
C GLY A 103 -2.52 2.67 -24.21
N LYS A 104 -1.76 2.94 -23.14
CA LYS A 104 -1.91 2.38 -21.80
C LYS A 104 -2.18 3.43 -20.72
N SER A 105 -2.22 4.71 -21.08
CA SER A 105 -2.41 5.78 -20.10
C SER A 105 -3.78 5.63 -19.40
N PRO A 106 -3.83 5.65 -18.05
CA PRO A 106 -5.07 5.49 -17.30
C PRO A 106 -5.99 6.71 -17.41
N TRP A 107 -5.46 7.86 -17.81
CA TRP A 107 -6.19 9.11 -17.96
C TRP A 107 -5.51 9.99 -19.01
N THR A 108 -6.27 10.47 -19.98
CA THR A 108 -5.77 11.38 -21.02
C THR A 108 -6.72 12.55 -21.23
N ARG A 109 -6.21 13.76 -21.48
CA ARG A 109 -7.03 14.89 -21.95
C ARG A 109 -6.23 15.85 -22.84
N VAL A 110 -6.93 16.57 -23.72
CA VAL A 110 -6.43 17.78 -24.37
C VAL A 110 -6.97 19.01 -23.63
N ASN A 111 -6.11 19.94 -23.22
CA ASN A 111 -6.51 21.21 -22.61
C ASN A 111 -7.42 21.05 -21.36
N GLY A 112 -8.39 21.95 -21.21
CA GLY A 112 -9.19 22.11 -20.02
C GLY A 112 -10.51 21.30 -20.00
N PRO A 113 -11.36 21.57 -19.00
CA PRO A 113 -12.60 20.82 -18.74
C PRO A 113 -13.63 20.90 -19.88
N GLU A 114 -13.44 21.81 -20.84
CA GLU A 114 -14.21 21.84 -22.09
C GLU A 114 -14.02 20.61 -22.98
N ASN A 115 -12.99 19.80 -22.71
CA ASN A 115 -12.70 18.55 -23.37
C ASN A 115 -12.83 17.39 -22.39
N GLU A 116 -13.64 16.40 -22.73
CA GLU A 116 -13.84 15.23 -21.87
C GLU A 116 -12.55 14.40 -21.73
N PRO A 117 -12.27 13.85 -20.53
CA PRO A 117 -11.22 12.86 -20.35
C PRO A 117 -11.43 11.64 -21.23
N ASN A 118 -10.33 11.00 -21.59
CA ASN A 118 -10.30 9.72 -22.31
C ASN A 118 -11.12 9.73 -23.61
N CYS A 119 -11.22 10.89 -24.25
CA CYS A 119 -11.88 11.03 -25.53
C CYS A 119 -10.87 10.84 -26.68
N VAL A 120 -11.32 10.18 -27.74
CA VAL A 120 -10.58 10.03 -29.00
C VAL A 120 -11.14 11.03 -29.99
N TYR A 121 -10.26 11.77 -30.65
CA TYR A 121 -10.61 12.87 -31.55
C TYR A 121 -10.36 12.52 -33.01
N THR A 122 -11.02 13.21 -33.92
CA THR A 122 -10.76 13.13 -35.37
C THR A 122 -10.57 14.54 -35.92
N LYS A 123 -10.10 14.66 -37.17
CA LYS A 123 -9.96 15.97 -37.81
C LYS A 123 -11.32 16.68 -37.96
N ASP A 124 -12.39 15.93 -38.19
CA ASP A 124 -13.75 16.46 -38.33
C ASP A 124 -14.42 16.75 -36.98
N LYS A 125 -13.96 16.08 -35.92
CA LYS A 125 -14.39 16.29 -34.54
C LYS A 125 -13.18 16.54 -33.63
N PRO A 126 -12.49 17.69 -33.78
CA PRO A 126 -11.32 17.99 -32.98
C PRO A 126 -11.71 18.36 -31.54
N PRO A 127 -10.77 18.28 -30.58
CA PRO A 127 -10.97 18.91 -29.28
C PRO A 127 -11.11 20.42 -29.43
N LYS A 128 -11.64 21.06 -28.39
CA LYS A 128 -11.58 22.50 -28.23
C LYS A 128 -10.15 22.94 -27.91
N TRP A 129 -9.61 23.78 -28.78
CA TRP A 129 -8.27 24.35 -28.64
C TRP A 129 -8.30 25.60 -27.77
N PHE A 130 -7.18 25.95 -27.15
CA PHE A 130 -7.08 27.25 -26.49
C PHE A 130 -6.97 28.38 -27.52
N ALA A 131 -7.70 29.46 -27.27
CA ALA A 131 -7.72 30.61 -28.16
C ALA A 131 -6.32 31.23 -28.35
N GLY A 132 -6.02 31.64 -29.58
CA GLY A 132 -4.80 32.37 -29.93
C GLY A 132 -3.56 31.48 -30.09
N ARG A 133 -2.39 32.04 -29.73
CA ARG A 133 -1.07 31.38 -29.77
C ARG A 133 -0.54 31.21 -28.35
N GLN A 134 0.32 30.21 -28.15
CA GLN A 134 1.05 30.01 -26.90
C GLN A 134 1.64 31.33 -26.36
N GLY A 135 1.28 31.68 -25.12
CA GLY A 135 1.69 32.91 -24.46
C GLY A 135 2.03 32.71 -22.98
N ARG A 136 2.49 33.77 -22.30
CA ARG A 136 2.74 33.78 -20.85
C ARG A 136 1.41 33.91 -20.10
N GLY A 137 0.73 32.81 -19.86
CA GLY A 137 -0.47 32.86 -19.02
C GLY A 137 -1.11 31.50 -18.90
N ARG A 138 -1.55 31.17 -17.68
CA ARG A 138 -2.27 29.96 -17.22
C ARG A 138 -1.47 29.00 -16.31
N ALA A 139 -0.57 29.54 -15.47
CA ALA A 139 0.00 28.77 -14.36
C ALA A 139 -1.11 28.16 -13.47
N ASP A 140 -2.18 28.93 -13.23
CA ASP A 140 -3.32 28.48 -12.43
C ASP A 140 -4.11 27.34 -13.07
N ASP A 141 -4.31 27.37 -14.40
CA ASP A 141 -4.97 26.26 -15.09
C ASP A 141 -4.10 25.00 -15.08
N THR A 142 -2.78 25.15 -15.25
CA THR A 142 -1.83 24.03 -15.20
C THR A 142 -1.85 23.35 -13.83
N LEU A 143 -1.85 24.14 -12.75
CA LEU A 143 -1.97 23.65 -11.39
C LEU A 143 -3.32 22.95 -11.13
N ARG A 144 -4.42 23.49 -11.68
CA ARG A 144 -5.74 22.86 -11.60
C ARG A 144 -5.75 21.49 -12.27
N TRP A 145 -5.16 21.37 -13.46
CA TRP A 145 -5.10 20.08 -14.16
C TRP A 145 -4.14 19.10 -13.51
N ILE A 146 -3.02 19.57 -12.92
CA ILE A 146 -2.16 18.73 -12.09
C ILE A 146 -2.95 18.14 -10.92
N ARG A 147 -3.81 18.94 -10.26
CA ARG A 147 -4.69 18.43 -9.19
C ARG A 147 -5.65 17.37 -9.70
N GLU A 148 -6.29 17.61 -10.83
CA GLU A 148 -7.21 16.64 -11.43
C GLU A 148 -6.52 15.32 -11.85
N MET A 149 -5.31 15.42 -12.44
CA MET A 149 -4.47 14.25 -12.73
C MET A 149 -4.01 13.52 -11.45
N ALA A 150 -3.76 14.28 -10.37
CA ALA A 150 -3.43 13.73 -9.06
C ALA A 150 -4.59 12.98 -8.44
N GLU A 151 -5.81 13.46 -8.61
CA GLU A 151 -7.05 12.86 -8.11
C GLU A 151 -7.42 11.60 -8.90
N THR A 152 -7.17 11.55 -10.21
CA THR A 152 -7.50 10.41 -11.07
C THR A 152 -6.63 9.17 -10.83
N GLN A 153 -5.42 9.32 -10.28
CA GLN A 153 -4.62 8.18 -9.79
C GLN A 153 -5.10 7.59 -8.46
N THR A 154 -6.14 8.17 -7.86
CA THR A 154 -6.61 7.73 -6.54
C THR A 154 -7.92 6.94 -6.56
N ASN A 155 -8.33 6.45 -7.73
CA ASN A 155 -9.54 5.65 -7.86
C ASN A 155 -9.28 4.22 -8.39
N PRO A 156 -9.08 3.25 -7.50
CA PRO A 156 -10.14 2.31 -7.19
C PRO A 156 -11.14 3.02 -6.26
N GLN A 157 -12.22 3.55 -6.86
CA GLN A 157 -13.39 4.12 -6.18
C GLN A 157 -13.16 5.43 -5.38
N SER A 158 -13.65 6.53 -5.95
CA SER A 158 -14.07 7.68 -5.15
C SER A 158 -15.10 7.14 -4.17
N PRO A 159 -15.12 7.60 -2.91
CA PRO A 159 -16.12 7.14 -1.98
C PRO A 159 -17.48 7.37 -2.61
N ARG A 160 -18.23 6.30 -2.85
CA ARG A 160 -19.64 6.46 -3.18
C ARG A 160 -20.24 7.23 -2.02
N SER A 161 -21.12 8.19 -2.29
CA SER A 161 -21.91 8.89 -1.26
C SER A 161 -22.66 7.94 -0.31
N ASP A 162 -22.69 6.65 -0.64
CA ASP A 162 -23.39 5.58 0.04
C ASP A 162 -22.45 4.65 0.86
N GLU A 163 -21.15 4.90 0.89
CA GLU A 163 -20.18 4.05 1.62
C GLU A 163 -20.35 4.19 3.14
N ARG A 164 -20.77 3.09 3.77
CA ARG A 164 -21.13 3.04 5.19
C ARG A 164 -19.94 3.03 6.16
N GLY A 165 -18.69 2.98 5.66
CA GLY A 165 -17.48 2.84 6.47
C GLY A 165 -16.25 2.48 5.64
N CYS A 166 -15.06 2.74 6.21
CA CYS A 166 -13.77 2.26 5.72
C CYS A 166 -13.27 1.13 6.62
N ILE A 167 -12.86 -0.02 6.08
CA ILE A 167 -12.39 -1.16 6.87
C ILE A 167 -11.00 -1.63 6.42
N THR A 168 -10.12 -1.88 7.40
CA THR A 168 -8.80 -2.48 7.18
C THR A 168 -8.76 -3.88 7.77
N PHE A 169 -8.37 -4.86 6.95
CA PHE A 169 -8.08 -6.22 7.39
C PHE A 169 -6.58 -6.33 7.74
N ALA A 170 -6.27 -6.33 9.03
CA ALA A 170 -4.91 -6.42 9.55
C ALA A 170 -4.57 -7.85 9.97
N VAL A 171 -3.59 -8.45 9.31
CA VAL A 171 -3.13 -9.81 9.57
C VAL A 171 -1.72 -9.75 10.18
N ASN A 172 -1.61 -10.05 11.46
CA ASN A 172 -0.32 -10.23 12.09
C ASN A 172 0.27 -11.58 11.66
N THR A 173 1.51 -11.61 11.20
CA THR A 173 2.20 -12.80 10.69
C THR A 173 3.51 -13.02 11.46
N HIS A 174 3.56 -14.04 12.32
CA HIS A 174 4.63 -14.21 13.30
C HIS A 174 4.82 -15.64 13.84
N ASP A 175 4.12 -16.64 13.32
CA ASP A 175 4.16 -18.03 13.81
C ASP A 175 5.25 -18.86 13.14
N TRP A 176 6.49 -18.40 13.33
CA TRP A 176 7.68 -19.06 12.81
C TRP A 176 7.89 -20.51 13.29
N PRO A 177 7.41 -20.96 14.48
CA PRO A 177 7.52 -22.36 14.86
C PRO A 177 6.68 -23.30 13.97
N HIS A 178 5.59 -22.79 13.38
CA HIS A 178 4.67 -23.56 12.51
C HIS A 178 4.67 -23.02 11.09
N LEU A 179 5.87 -22.91 10.51
CA LEU A 179 6.13 -22.23 9.24
C LEU A 179 5.20 -22.64 8.10
N ASP A 180 4.94 -23.94 7.91
CA ASP A 180 4.10 -24.41 6.80
C ASP A 180 2.62 -24.09 6.99
N GLU A 181 2.11 -24.14 8.24
CA GLU A 181 0.75 -23.71 8.56
C GLU A 181 0.59 -22.20 8.36
N SER A 182 1.58 -21.41 8.80
CA SER A 182 1.63 -19.96 8.61
C SER A 182 1.65 -19.61 7.11
N ALA A 183 2.54 -20.24 6.34
CA ALA A 183 2.63 -20.05 4.89
C ALA A 183 1.33 -20.39 4.16
N ALA A 184 0.73 -21.54 4.44
CA ALA A 184 -0.53 -21.95 3.84
C ALA A 184 -1.67 -20.96 4.16
N THR A 185 -1.69 -20.45 5.40
CA THR A 185 -2.67 -19.46 5.83
C THR A 185 -2.49 -18.12 5.11
N VAL A 186 -1.28 -17.60 5.03
CA VAL A 186 -0.98 -16.35 4.30
C VAL A 186 -1.37 -16.47 2.83
N LEU A 187 -1.02 -17.57 2.16
CA LEU A 187 -1.39 -17.79 0.76
C LEU A 187 -2.92 -17.87 0.56
N ARG A 188 -3.64 -18.55 1.46
CA ARG A 188 -5.12 -18.59 1.42
C ARG A 188 -5.72 -17.20 1.66
N LEU A 189 -5.22 -16.43 2.62
CA LEU A 189 -5.67 -15.05 2.86
C LEU A 189 -5.49 -14.17 1.63
N ILE A 190 -4.34 -14.24 0.94
CA ILE A 190 -4.12 -13.52 -0.32
C ILE A 190 -5.19 -13.91 -1.35
N GLY A 191 -5.47 -15.21 -1.51
CA GLY A 191 -6.52 -15.69 -2.41
C GLY A 191 -7.92 -15.19 -2.05
N VAL A 192 -8.25 -15.10 -0.75
CA VAL A 192 -9.53 -14.55 -0.27
C VAL A 192 -9.66 -13.08 -0.64
N PHE A 193 -8.63 -12.27 -0.41
CA PHE A 193 -8.68 -10.85 -0.74
C PHE A 193 -8.78 -10.61 -2.26
N GLU A 194 -8.02 -11.34 -3.06
CA GLU A 194 -8.07 -11.21 -4.53
C GLU A 194 -9.40 -11.68 -5.13
N LYS A 195 -9.96 -12.79 -4.63
CA LYS A 195 -11.30 -13.24 -5.01
C LYS A 195 -12.35 -12.14 -4.82
N ASN A 196 -12.18 -11.33 -3.79
CA ASN A 196 -13.06 -10.20 -3.46
C ASN A 196 -12.57 -8.86 -4.04
N LYS A 197 -11.49 -8.84 -4.83
CA LYS A 197 -10.91 -7.65 -5.46
C LYS A 197 -10.53 -6.53 -4.47
N VAL A 198 -10.09 -6.93 -3.27
CA VAL A 198 -9.65 -6.02 -2.21
C VAL A 198 -8.24 -6.38 -1.77
N ARG A 199 -7.67 -5.56 -0.89
CA ARG A 199 -6.32 -5.77 -0.35
C ARG A 199 -6.35 -5.82 1.18
N GLY A 200 -5.51 -6.68 1.75
CA GLY A 200 -5.24 -6.78 3.18
C GLY A 200 -3.91 -6.13 3.57
N ASP A 201 -3.68 -5.99 4.88
CA ASP A 201 -2.48 -5.42 5.48
C ASP A 201 -1.77 -6.48 6.33
N PHE A 202 -0.59 -6.92 5.88
CA PHE A 202 0.19 -8.00 6.50
C PHE A 202 1.32 -7.43 7.35
N TYR A 203 1.23 -7.64 8.67
CA TYR A 203 2.21 -7.21 9.65
C TYR A 203 3.21 -8.32 9.92
N LEU A 204 4.40 -8.23 9.33
CA LEU A 204 5.41 -9.29 9.34
C LEU A 204 6.53 -9.00 10.33
N THR A 205 6.96 -10.01 11.08
CA THR A 205 8.21 -9.93 11.86
C THR A 205 9.42 -10.21 10.95
N PRO A 206 10.61 -9.64 11.24
CA PRO A 206 11.80 -9.90 10.45
C PRO A 206 12.19 -11.39 10.47
N GLN A 207 11.98 -12.08 11.60
CA GLN A 207 12.22 -13.52 11.72
C GLN A 207 11.30 -14.32 10.78
N MET A 208 10.02 -13.94 10.69
CA MET A 208 9.09 -14.63 9.80
C MET A 208 9.45 -14.43 8.33
N VAL A 209 9.86 -13.22 7.96
CA VAL A 209 10.34 -12.91 6.60
C VAL A 209 11.58 -13.72 6.26
N GLU A 210 12.53 -13.86 7.19
CA GLU A 210 13.72 -14.70 7.00
C GLU A 210 13.34 -16.17 6.77
N HIS A 211 12.43 -16.71 7.59
CA HIS A 211 11.97 -18.10 7.43
C HIS A 211 11.24 -18.32 6.10
N TYR A 212 10.41 -17.37 5.67
CA TYR A 212 9.78 -17.44 4.36
C TYR A 212 10.80 -17.34 3.23
N GLU A 213 11.72 -16.38 3.24
CA GLU A 213 12.73 -16.25 2.18
C GLU A 213 13.56 -17.54 2.02
N GLN A 214 13.93 -18.18 3.13
CA GLN A 214 14.78 -19.37 3.12
C GLN A 214 14.04 -20.67 2.76
N LYS A 215 12.81 -20.85 3.26
CA LYS A 215 12.13 -22.16 3.20
C LYS A 215 10.81 -22.13 2.44
N ARG A 216 10.17 -20.97 2.31
CA ARG A 216 8.87 -20.77 1.63
C ARG A 216 8.89 -19.51 0.76
N PRO A 217 9.83 -19.41 -0.20
CA PRO A 217 10.00 -18.20 -1.02
C PRO A 217 8.77 -17.90 -1.88
N ASP A 218 7.91 -18.90 -2.11
CA ASP A 218 6.59 -18.76 -2.72
C ASP A 218 5.72 -17.72 -1.99
N VAL A 219 5.79 -17.65 -0.66
CA VAL A 219 5.03 -16.67 0.15
C VAL A 219 5.54 -15.25 -0.11
N ILE A 220 6.86 -15.04 -0.11
CA ILE A 220 7.47 -13.72 -0.39
C ILE A 220 7.11 -13.25 -1.80
N GLN A 221 7.25 -14.12 -2.80
CA GLN A 221 6.89 -13.82 -4.17
C GLN A 221 5.42 -13.45 -4.28
N ARG A 222 4.54 -14.21 -3.61
CA ARG A 222 3.11 -13.97 -3.65
C ARG A 222 2.71 -12.64 -3.02
N LEU A 223 3.28 -12.31 -1.87
CA LEU A 223 3.07 -11.02 -1.19
C LEU A 223 3.54 -9.83 -2.06
N LYS A 224 4.67 -9.97 -2.77
CA LYS A 224 5.14 -8.95 -3.73
C LYS A 224 4.16 -8.74 -4.90
N GLN A 225 3.68 -9.82 -5.48
CA GLN A 225 2.85 -9.78 -6.70
C GLN A 225 1.38 -9.39 -6.43
N SER A 226 0.86 -9.71 -5.25
CA SER A 226 -0.56 -9.48 -4.88
C SER A 226 -0.92 -8.01 -4.64
N GLY A 227 0.07 -7.12 -4.50
CA GLY A 227 -0.16 -5.72 -4.16
C GLY A 227 -0.67 -5.49 -2.74
N MET A 228 -0.73 -6.51 -1.88
CA MET A 228 -1.12 -6.39 -0.47
C MET A 228 -0.23 -5.39 0.26
N CYS A 229 -0.75 -4.77 1.32
CA CYS A 229 0.06 -3.85 2.13
C CYS A 229 1.00 -4.64 3.04
N ILE A 230 2.24 -4.17 3.15
CA ILE A 230 3.29 -4.75 3.98
C ILE A 230 3.54 -3.81 5.15
N SER A 231 3.41 -4.33 6.36
CA SER A 231 3.60 -3.61 7.62
C SER A 231 4.57 -4.39 8.51
N TYR A 232 5.16 -3.70 9.47
CA TYR A 232 6.17 -4.24 10.36
C TYR A 232 5.58 -4.63 11.70
N HIS A 233 5.95 -5.84 12.14
CA HIS A 233 5.57 -6.35 13.44
C HIS A 233 6.80 -6.67 14.28
N VAL A 234 6.68 -6.46 15.59
CA VAL A 234 7.74 -6.83 16.54
C VAL A 234 7.22 -7.89 17.49
N ARG A 235 8.06 -8.90 17.74
CA ARG A 235 7.83 -9.97 18.70
C ARG A 235 9.10 -10.22 19.49
N PRO A 236 9.02 -10.91 20.64
CA PRO A 236 10.20 -11.37 21.34
C PRO A 236 11.20 -12.09 20.43
N PRO A 237 12.52 -11.93 20.68
CA PRO A 237 13.10 -11.20 21.80
C PRO A 237 13.39 -9.72 21.50
N HIS A 238 12.73 -9.11 20.49
CA HIS A 238 13.02 -7.74 20.08
C HIS A 238 12.85 -6.73 21.23
N PRO A 239 13.79 -5.79 21.45
CA PRO A 239 13.78 -4.95 22.65
C PRO A 239 12.69 -3.85 22.64
N THR A 240 12.05 -3.60 21.49
CA THR A 240 10.85 -2.75 21.43
C THR A 240 9.56 -3.52 21.72
N TYR A 241 9.64 -4.81 22.06
CA TYR A 241 8.51 -5.59 22.59
C TYR A 241 8.40 -5.41 24.11
N ALA A 242 7.17 -5.44 24.63
CA ALA A 242 6.91 -5.22 26.06
C ALA A 242 7.71 -6.19 26.95
N GLY A 243 8.56 -5.64 27.83
CA GLY A 243 9.33 -6.42 28.80
C GLY A 243 10.70 -6.92 28.32
N PHE A 244 11.05 -6.71 27.06
CA PHE A 244 12.37 -7.06 26.48
C PHE A 244 13.31 -5.85 26.37
N ASP A 245 12.91 -4.72 26.93
CA ASP A 245 13.54 -3.42 26.81
C ASP A 245 14.71 -3.18 27.78
N ARG A 246 15.03 -4.15 28.64
CA ARG A 246 16.09 -4.03 29.68
C ARG A 246 17.42 -3.52 29.12
N ARG A 247 17.81 -3.98 27.92
CA ARG A 247 19.06 -3.61 27.24
C ARG A 247 19.10 -2.14 26.78
N LEU A 248 17.97 -1.45 26.79
CA LEU A 248 17.82 -0.08 26.30
C LEU A 248 17.57 0.94 27.41
N ARG A 249 17.12 0.51 28.60
CA ARG A 249 16.62 1.41 29.67
C ARG A 249 17.63 2.43 30.16
N ASP A 250 18.87 2.00 30.37
CA ASP A 250 19.91 2.82 31.01
C ASP A 250 20.83 3.53 30.01
N LEU A 251 20.57 3.38 28.70
CA LEU A 251 21.36 4.05 27.66
C LEU A 251 21.02 5.54 27.59
N ASP A 252 22.02 6.40 27.42
CA ASP A 252 21.78 7.81 27.06
C ASP A 252 21.08 7.94 25.69
N GLU A 253 20.63 9.14 25.33
CA GLU A 253 19.82 9.34 24.11
C GLU A 253 20.55 8.95 22.82
N ALA A 254 21.83 9.30 22.69
CA ALA A 254 22.62 9.01 21.50
C ALA A 254 22.87 7.51 21.34
N THR A 255 23.22 6.85 22.45
CA THR A 255 23.48 5.41 22.50
C THR A 255 22.19 4.62 22.31
N LEU A 256 21.06 5.09 22.87
CA LEU A 256 19.73 4.51 22.65
C LEU A 256 19.34 4.57 21.16
N ALA A 257 19.47 5.75 20.53
CA ALA A 257 19.14 5.92 19.12
C ALA A 257 20.00 5.01 18.23
N LYS A 258 21.30 4.92 18.52
CA LYS A 258 22.21 4.00 17.82
C LYS A 258 21.83 2.54 18.04
N ALA A 259 21.54 2.13 19.28
CA ALA A 259 21.16 0.77 19.60
C ALA A 259 19.88 0.36 18.87
N LEU A 260 18.84 1.21 18.91
CA LEU A 260 17.60 0.97 18.16
C LEU A 260 17.85 0.83 16.66
N ARG A 261 18.69 1.70 16.07
CA ARG A 261 19.07 1.59 14.65
C ARG A 261 19.79 0.28 14.37
N ASP A 262 20.68 -0.15 15.25
CA ASP A 262 21.38 -1.42 15.13
C ASP A 262 20.38 -2.60 15.14
N TYR A 263 19.38 -2.62 16.03
CA TYR A 263 18.32 -3.65 16.05
C TYR A 263 17.45 -3.66 14.78
N GLU A 264 17.25 -2.50 14.15
CA GLU A 264 16.48 -2.39 12.92
C GLU A 264 17.31 -2.56 11.64
N THR A 265 18.60 -2.82 11.77
CA THR A 265 19.55 -3.00 10.65
C THR A 265 20.15 -4.39 10.62
N TYR A 266 20.55 -4.92 11.79
CA TYR A 266 21.25 -6.19 11.92
C TYR A 266 20.32 -7.30 12.37
N ARG A 267 20.67 -8.54 12.03
CA ARG A 267 19.90 -9.73 12.42
C ARG A 267 19.93 -9.90 13.93
N LEU A 268 18.75 -10.02 14.52
CA LEU A 268 18.59 -10.40 15.93
C LEU A 268 18.65 -11.93 16.04
N ASP A 269 19.55 -12.43 16.89
CA ASP A 269 19.60 -13.85 17.23
C ASP A 269 18.40 -14.22 18.12
N PRO A 270 17.49 -15.10 17.68
CA PRO A 270 16.33 -15.48 18.47
C PRO A 270 16.68 -16.22 19.77
N ALA A 271 17.84 -16.90 19.86
CA ALA A 271 18.23 -17.63 21.06
C ALA A 271 18.81 -16.70 22.13
N THR A 272 19.50 -15.62 21.76
CA THR A 272 20.24 -14.80 22.73
C THR A 272 19.71 -13.38 22.86
N GLY A 273 19.01 -12.88 21.84
CA GLY A 273 18.68 -11.46 21.70
C GLY A 273 19.88 -10.58 21.35
N GLU A 274 21.03 -11.17 20.99
CA GLU A 274 22.21 -10.44 20.50
C GLU A 274 22.11 -10.13 19.01
N LEU A 275 22.86 -9.12 18.57
CA LEU A 275 22.92 -8.73 17.15
C LEU A 275 24.05 -9.45 16.41
N GLN A 276 23.69 -10.10 15.31
CA GLN A 276 24.61 -10.67 14.32
C GLN A 276 24.89 -9.60 13.25
N ARG A 277 25.96 -8.83 13.45
CA ARG A 277 26.27 -7.61 12.67
C ARG A 277 26.72 -7.88 11.23
N ASP A 278 27.09 -9.12 10.92
CA ASP A 278 27.41 -9.60 9.58
C ASP A 278 26.16 -9.90 8.74
N LYS A 279 24.97 -9.87 9.34
CA LYS A 279 23.69 -10.20 8.68
C LYS A 279 22.69 -9.05 8.79
N SER A 280 21.91 -8.85 7.73
CA SER A 280 20.81 -7.88 7.73
C SER A 280 19.63 -8.40 8.53
N GLY A 281 18.94 -7.52 9.25
CA GLY A 281 17.74 -7.82 10.01
C GLY A 281 16.82 -6.63 10.23
N GLY A 282 15.85 -6.83 11.13
CA GLY A 282 14.91 -5.79 11.53
C GLY A 282 14.09 -5.21 10.39
N TYR A 283 13.61 -3.98 10.58
CA TYR A 283 12.83 -3.23 9.60
C TYR A 283 13.56 -3.08 8.25
N SER A 284 14.88 -2.87 8.26
CA SER A 284 15.68 -2.69 7.04
C SER A 284 15.70 -3.96 6.18
N TYR A 285 15.78 -5.13 6.81
CA TYR A 285 15.71 -6.41 6.10
C TYR A 285 14.34 -6.63 5.47
N VAL A 286 13.25 -6.39 6.20
CA VAL A 286 11.89 -6.48 5.63
C VAL A 286 11.74 -5.53 4.44
N SER A 287 12.25 -4.29 4.57
CA SER A 287 12.23 -3.31 3.49
C SER A 287 12.98 -3.80 2.25
N LYS A 288 14.18 -4.36 2.43
CA LYS A 288 15.00 -4.92 1.36
C LYS A 288 14.31 -6.09 0.67
N VAL A 289 13.78 -7.04 1.45
CA VAL A 289 13.12 -8.23 0.89
C VAL A 289 11.94 -7.81 0.02
N PHE A 290 11.09 -6.90 0.47
CA PHE A 290 9.91 -6.48 -0.31
C PHE A 290 10.16 -5.36 -1.33
N GLY A 291 11.35 -4.75 -1.34
CA GLY A 291 11.68 -3.63 -2.22
C GLY A 291 10.92 -2.33 -1.90
N ARG A 292 10.32 -2.24 -0.71
CA ARG A 292 9.58 -1.07 -0.22
C ARG A 292 9.56 -1.05 1.30
N ALA A 293 9.47 0.14 1.88
CA ALA A 293 9.37 0.34 3.32
C ALA A 293 8.03 -0.21 3.86
N PRO A 294 8.04 -1.02 4.94
CA PRO A 294 6.82 -1.36 5.66
C PRO A 294 6.06 -0.12 6.12
N VAL A 295 4.74 -0.12 5.99
CA VAL A 295 3.94 1.10 6.11
C VAL A 295 3.65 1.44 7.56
N VAL A 296 3.25 0.43 8.33
CA VAL A 296 2.86 0.57 9.73
C VAL A 296 3.88 -0.08 10.65
N VAL A 297 4.15 0.57 11.79
CA VAL A 297 4.95 0.01 12.89
C VAL A 297 4.12 -0.06 14.17
N SER A 298 4.46 -0.98 15.07
CA SER A 298 3.80 -1.11 16.38
C SER A 298 4.80 -1.49 17.47
N PRO A 299 5.72 -0.57 17.87
CA PRO A 299 6.54 -0.82 19.04
C PRO A 299 5.65 -0.96 20.28
N GLN A 300 5.83 -2.06 21.01
CA GLN A 300 4.98 -2.45 22.14
C GLN A 300 5.62 -2.15 23.50
N CYS A 301 6.82 -1.56 23.49
CA CYS A 301 7.53 -1.15 24.68
C CYS A 301 6.70 -0.15 25.52
N ARG A 302 6.67 -0.36 26.83
CA ARG A 302 5.94 0.49 27.78
C ARG A 302 6.75 1.71 28.22
N ASP A 303 8.07 1.66 28.09
CA ASP A 303 8.93 2.80 28.34
C ASP A 303 8.72 3.86 27.25
N MET A 304 8.20 5.02 27.64
CA MET A 304 7.84 6.08 26.70
C MET A 304 9.06 6.73 26.04
N ARG A 305 10.22 6.73 26.70
CA ARG A 305 11.48 7.26 26.14
C ARG A 305 11.94 6.36 25.01
N ILE A 306 11.98 5.05 25.25
CA ILE A 306 12.34 4.04 24.24
C ILE A 306 11.33 4.03 23.10
N ARG A 307 10.04 4.02 23.42
CA ARG A 307 8.97 4.04 22.40
C ARG A 307 9.05 5.28 21.52
N SER A 308 9.25 6.46 22.11
CA SER A 308 9.38 7.71 21.36
C SER A 308 10.60 7.69 20.42
N ALA A 309 11.76 7.24 20.91
CA ALA A 309 12.97 7.09 20.11
C ALA A 309 12.79 6.09 18.96
N ALA A 310 12.12 4.96 19.21
CA ALA A 310 11.82 3.96 18.19
C ALA A 310 10.90 4.50 17.09
N LEU A 311 9.85 5.26 17.46
CA LEU A 311 8.94 5.86 16.48
C LEU A 311 9.64 6.89 15.58
N LYS A 312 10.51 7.73 16.14
CA LYS A 312 11.34 8.65 15.35
C LYS A 312 12.21 7.89 14.36
N LEU A 313 12.91 6.85 14.81
CA LEU A 313 13.72 6.00 13.95
C LEU A 313 12.88 5.36 12.83
N TYR A 314 11.71 4.80 13.13
CA TYR A 314 10.86 4.19 12.09
C TYR A 314 10.40 5.21 11.05
N ALA A 315 10.08 6.44 11.45
CA ALA A 315 9.74 7.52 10.53
C ALA A 315 10.92 7.84 9.59
N GLU A 316 12.14 7.92 10.12
CA GLU A 316 13.37 8.11 9.34
C GLU A 316 13.65 6.95 8.37
N LEU A 317 13.38 5.71 8.80
CA LEU A 317 13.49 4.50 7.97
C LEU A 317 12.37 4.38 6.92
N GLY A 318 11.39 5.29 6.93
CA GLY A 318 10.38 5.43 5.89
C GLY A 318 8.98 4.93 6.25
N ALA A 319 8.77 4.44 7.48
CA ALA A 319 7.43 4.11 7.96
C ALA A 319 6.52 5.34 7.87
N LYS A 320 5.21 5.13 7.68
CA LYS A 320 4.24 6.21 7.50
C LYS A 320 3.15 6.22 8.55
N MET A 321 2.94 5.11 9.24
CA MET A 321 1.88 4.97 10.22
C MET A 321 2.35 4.20 11.47
N VAL A 322 1.68 4.41 12.58
CA VAL A 322 1.88 3.71 13.85
C VAL A 322 0.55 3.19 14.37
N VAL A 323 0.57 1.99 14.94
CA VAL A 323 -0.53 1.53 15.80
C VAL A 323 -0.36 2.14 17.19
N ALA A 324 -0.99 3.27 17.42
CA ALA A 324 -0.96 3.95 18.73
C ALA A 324 -2.02 3.37 19.70
N TYR A 325 -3.21 3.08 19.16
CA TYR A 325 -4.37 2.55 19.87
C TYR A 325 -5.10 1.55 18.97
N HIS A 326 -5.57 0.43 19.52
CA HIS A 326 -6.30 -0.55 18.73
C HIS A 326 -7.81 -0.25 18.66
N GLU A 327 -8.39 0.41 19.67
CA GLU A 327 -9.84 0.38 19.92
C GLU A 327 -10.40 1.61 20.69
N SER A 328 -9.66 2.72 20.80
CA SER A 328 -10.09 3.87 21.63
C SER A 328 -11.07 4.82 20.95
N GLY A 329 -11.45 4.55 19.71
CA GLY A 329 -12.15 5.51 18.86
C GLY A 329 -11.20 6.55 18.25
N THR A 330 -11.66 7.21 17.19
CA THR A 330 -10.99 8.41 16.66
C THR A 330 -11.87 9.63 16.86
N LYS A 331 -11.29 10.84 16.79
CA LYS A 331 -12.07 12.07 16.85
C LYS A 331 -13.00 12.17 15.62
N MET A 332 -14.21 12.68 15.80
CA MET A 332 -15.19 12.74 14.70
C MET A 332 -14.73 13.73 13.62
N GLU A 333 -14.30 14.91 14.04
CA GLU A 333 -13.92 16.04 13.19
C GLU A 333 -12.49 15.89 12.65
N GLN A 334 -11.63 15.16 13.36
CA GLN A 334 -10.22 14.99 13.02
C GLN A 334 -9.78 13.53 13.22
N PRO A 335 -10.20 12.60 12.35
CA PRO A 335 -9.89 11.18 12.52
C PRO A 335 -8.41 10.83 12.33
N PHE A 336 -7.64 11.73 11.70
CA PHE A 336 -6.22 11.55 11.42
C PHE A 336 -5.37 12.35 12.39
N GLU A 337 -4.65 11.65 13.26
CA GLU A 337 -3.71 12.23 14.24
C GLU A 337 -2.29 11.79 13.94
N TRP A 338 -1.30 12.61 14.29
CA TRP A 338 0.11 12.33 14.01
C TRP A 338 0.89 12.18 15.32
N VAL A 339 1.72 11.14 15.39
CA VAL A 339 2.59 10.82 16.53
C VAL A 339 4.01 10.68 16.02
N GLN A 340 4.90 11.59 16.41
CA GLN A 340 6.32 11.59 15.98
C GLN A 340 6.48 11.51 14.44
N GLY A 341 5.64 12.23 13.69
CA GLY A 341 5.67 12.24 12.22
C GLY A 341 5.05 11.01 11.54
N LEU A 342 4.52 10.06 12.31
CA LEU A 342 3.77 8.91 11.81
C LEU A 342 2.27 9.14 12.00
N LEU A 343 1.46 8.80 11.02
CA LEU A 343 0.01 8.81 11.15
C LEU A 343 -0.39 7.76 12.22
N ALA A 344 -1.24 8.09 13.17
CA ALA A 344 -1.85 7.09 14.04
C ALA A 344 -2.93 6.36 13.22
N ARG A 345 -2.87 5.03 13.15
CA ARG A 345 -3.86 4.25 12.39
C ARG A 345 -5.26 4.52 12.96
N PRO A 346 -6.19 5.09 12.16
CA PRO A 346 -7.53 5.38 12.64
C PRO A 346 -8.32 4.10 12.82
N SER A 347 -9.04 3.98 13.93
CA SER A 347 -9.98 2.88 14.19
C SER A 347 -11.03 3.34 15.19
N ASP A 348 -12.26 3.55 14.71
CA ASP A 348 -13.42 3.90 15.53
C ASP A 348 -13.92 2.70 16.34
N PHE A 349 -13.89 1.50 15.75
CA PHE A 349 -14.14 0.24 16.44
C PHE A 349 -13.41 -0.92 15.75
N SER A 350 -13.33 -2.06 16.42
CA SER A 350 -12.68 -3.27 15.90
C SER A 350 -13.63 -4.47 15.82
N ILE A 351 -13.37 -5.38 14.88
CA ILE A 351 -13.99 -6.70 14.77
C ILE A 351 -12.94 -7.75 15.14
N THR A 352 -12.53 -7.73 16.40
CA THR A 352 -11.45 -8.58 16.93
C THR A 352 -11.93 -9.40 18.12
N ARG A 353 -12.52 -8.74 19.12
CA ARG A 353 -13.06 -9.34 20.33
C ARG A 353 -14.22 -8.51 20.87
N TRP A 354 -15.13 -9.13 21.59
CA TRP A 354 -16.20 -8.42 22.30
C TRP A 354 -16.76 -9.25 23.46
N GLY A 355 -17.42 -8.57 24.40
CA GLY A 355 -18.21 -9.19 25.45
C GLY A 355 -19.67 -9.35 25.03
N VAL A 356 -20.34 -10.38 25.57
CA VAL A 356 -21.79 -10.59 25.42
C VAL A 356 -22.37 -10.86 26.80
N GLY A 357 -23.43 -10.12 27.16
CA GLY A 357 -24.11 -10.23 28.47
C GLY A 357 -23.24 -9.81 29.65
N GLY A 358 -22.44 -8.73 29.53
CA GLY A 358 -21.59 -8.21 30.61
C GLY A 358 -20.36 -9.07 30.95
N ARG A 359 -20.08 -10.11 30.14
CA ARG A 359 -18.92 -10.98 30.33
C ARG A 359 -17.65 -10.39 29.75
N GLN A 360 -16.51 -10.93 30.17
CA GLN A 360 -15.18 -10.63 29.62
C GLN A 360 -15.16 -10.76 28.10
N GLU A 361 -14.41 -9.89 27.45
CA GLU A 361 -14.20 -9.92 26.00
C GLU A 361 -13.45 -11.18 25.56
N MET A 362 -13.97 -11.81 24.50
CA MET A 362 -13.37 -13.00 23.89
C MET A 362 -13.10 -12.73 22.41
N PHE A 363 -12.01 -13.27 21.90
CA PHE A 363 -11.74 -13.28 20.46
C PHE A 363 -12.77 -14.17 19.74
N TRP A 364 -13.33 -13.68 18.64
CA TRP A 364 -14.44 -14.36 17.99
C TRP A 364 -14.05 -15.75 17.47
N TRP A 365 -12.83 -15.90 16.94
CA TRP A 365 -12.31 -17.17 16.43
C TRP A 365 -12.13 -18.24 17.53
N SER A 366 -11.95 -17.83 18.79
CA SER A 366 -11.87 -18.74 19.93
C SER A 366 -13.24 -19.22 20.44
N MET A 367 -14.34 -18.70 19.88
CA MET A 367 -15.69 -19.02 20.31
C MET A 367 -16.48 -19.83 19.28
N LEU A 368 -15.99 -19.96 18.03
CA LEU A 368 -16.72 -20.58 16.92
C LEU A 368 -16.86 -22.11 17.02
N ASP A 369 -16.15 -22.75 17.93
CA ASP A 369 -16.27 -24.17 18.27
C ASP A 369 -17.00 -24.43 19.59
N THR A 370 -17.56 -23.38 20.19
CA THR A 370 -18.33 -23.46 21.43
C THR A 370 -19.83 -23.34 21.15
N PRO A 371 -20.72 -23.69 22.11
CA PRO A 371 -22.15 -23.43 22.00
C PRO A 371 -22.53 -21.95 21.79
N ARG A 372 -21.57 -21.03 21.97
CA ARG A 372 -21.76 -19.59 21.82
C ARG A 372 -21.34 -19.07 20.45
N ALA A 373 -21.04 -19.93 19.47
CA ALA A 373 -20.56 -19.51 18.16
C ALA A 373 -21.43 -18.43 17.49
N ALA A 374 -22.76 -18.51 17.64
CA ALA A 374 -23.70 -17.53 17.09
C ALA A 374 -23.55 -16.11 17.70
N ASP A 375 -23.16 -16.01 18.98
CA ASP A 375 -22.88 -14.73 19.66
C ASP A 375 -21.62 -14.04 19.12
N PHE A 376 -20.78 -14.80 18.41
CA PHE A 376 -19.45 -14.40 17.95
C PHE A 376 -19.30 -14.41 16.41
N ASP A 377 -20.40 -14.26 15.67
CA ASP A 377 -20.33 -14.05 14.22
C ASP A 377 -19.73 -12.66 13.89
N PRO A 378 -18.54 -12.58 13.27
CA PRO A 378 -17.89 -11.31 12.97
C PRO A 378 -18.63 -10.48 11.92
N THR A 379 -19.33 -11.12 10.99
CA THR A 379 -20.12 -10.42 9.96
C THR A 379 -21.37 -9.80 10.59
N ALA A 380 -22.05 -10.54 11.46
CA ALA A 380 -23.20 -10.00 12.21
C ALA A 380 -22.77 -8.85 13.13
N ARG A 381 -21.63 -8.99 13.82
CA ARG A 381 -21.06 -7.93 14.66
C ARG A 381 -20.75 -6.68 13.84
N LEU A 382 -20.09 -6.82 12.69
CA LEU A 382 -19.78 -5.70 11.79
C LEU A 382 -21.05 -4.96 11.35
N LYS A 383 -22.07 -5.70 10.88
CA LYS A 383 -23.38 -5.13 10.51
C LYS A 383 -24.03 -4.36 11.65
N SER A 384 -24.02 -4.94 12.85
CA SER A 384 -24.61 -4.32 14.04
C SER A 384 -23.89 -3.03 14.44
N GLN A 385 -22.54 -3.02 14.46
CA GLN A 385 -21.76 -1.83 14.80
C GLN A 385 -21.95 -0.71 13.76
N LEU A 386 -21.99 -1.06 12.47
CA LEU A 386 -22.31 -0.09 11.40
C LEU A 386 -23.69 0.53 11.56
N ALA A 387 -24.72 -0.27 11.87
CA ALA A 387 -26.08 0.23 12.08
C ALA A 387 -26.21 1.12 13.34
N ALA A 388 -25.40 0.82 14.36
CA ALA A 388 -25.34 1.59 15.60
C ALA A 388 -24.53 2.89 15.46
N TRP A 389 -23.70 3.03 14.43
CA TRP A 389 -22.86 4.21 14.23
C TRP A 389 -23.71 5.49 14.03
N LYS A 390 -23.44 6.51 14.84
CA LYS A 390 -24.11 7.83 14.81
C LYS A 390 -23.14 8.99 14.54
N GLY A 391 -21.89 8.70 14.19
CA GLY A 391 -20.90 9.73 13.89
C GLY A 391 -21.25 10.52 12.63
N SER A 392 -20.79 11.76 12.55
CA SER A 392 -21.03 12.68 11.42
C SER A 392 -20.30 12.30 10.12
N ARG A 393 -19.40 11.31 10.19
CA ARG A 393 -18.65 10.74 9.05
C ARG A 393 -18.75 9.22 9.06
N ALA A 394 -18.38 8.59 7.96
CA ALA A 394 -18.20 7.14 7.91
C ALA A 394 -17.10 6.70 8.91
N PRO A 395 -17.28 5.56 9.62
CA PRO A 395 -16.31 5.05 10.58
C PRO A 395 -15.09 4.43 9.89
N PHE A 396 -13.93 4.49 10.54
CA PHE A 396 -12.77 3.65 10.28
C PHE A 396 -12.84 2.40 11.14
N ILE A 397 -12.68 1.22 10.53
CA ILE A 397 -12.92 -0.07 11.16
C ILE A 397 -11.67 -0.92 11.02
N THR A 398 -11.25 -1.60 12.08
CA THR A 398 -10.17 -2.59 12.01
C THR A 398 -10.71 -4.00 12.25
N ALA A 399 -10.48 -4.92 11.31
CA ALA A 399 -10.62 -6.35 11.54
C ALA A 399 -9.21 -6.94 11.71
N LEU A 400 -8.85 -7.34 12.92
CA LEU A 400 -7.53 -7.88 13.23
C LEU A 400 -7.61 -9.38 13.55
N ILE A 401 -6.66 -10.15 13.03
CA ILE A 401 -6.45 -11.55 13.35
C ILE A 401 -4.96 -11.91 13.20
N HIS A 402 -4.46 -12.90 13.94
CA HIS A 402 -3.15 -13.48 13.66
C HIS A 402 -3.29 -14.64 12.69
N GLU A 403 -2.30 -14.87 11.84
CA GLU A 403 -2.38 -15.95 10.86
C GLU A 403 -2.49 -17.32 11.55
N ASN A 404 -1.84 -17.53 12.68
CA ASN A 404 -1.93 -18.79 13.41
C ASN A 404 -3.30 -19.02 14.07
N ASP A 405 -4.11 -17.97 14.28
CA ASP A 405 -5.44 -18.13 14.88
C ASP A 405 -6.37 -19.01 14.00
N PHE A 406 -6.08 -19.13 12.69
CA PHE A 406 -6.82 -20.01 11.77
C PHE A 406 -6.51 -21.49 11.95
N SER A 407 -5.30 -21.86 12.38
CA SER A 407 -4.89 -23.26 12.52
C SER A 407 -4.69 -23.70 13.97
N ARG A 408 -4.44 -22.77 14.89
CA ARG A 408 -4.08 -23.06 16.28
C ARG A 408 -4.85 -22.20 17.28
N SER A 409 -4.91 -22.71 18.51
CA SER A 409 -5.32 -21.95 19.69
C SER A 409 -4.08 -21.68 20.53
N GLY A 410 -3.84 -20.42 20.90
CA GLY A 410 -2.60 -20.00 21.55
C GLY A 410 -1.51 -19.61 20.54
N THR A 411 -0.30 -19.35 21.04
CA THR A 411 0.80 -18.78 20.27
C THR A 411 2.03 -19.67 20.37
N GLY A 412 2.55 -20.19 19.24
CA GLY A 412 3.57 -21.23 19.26
C GLY A 412 4.89 -20.82 19.94
N TRP A 413 5.32 -19.58 19.74
CA TRP A 413 6.58 -19.08 20.28
C TRP A 413 6.48 -18.61 21.74
N SER A 414 5.30 -18.55 22.37
CA SER A 414 5.22 -17.95 23.72
C SER A 414 5.97 -18.76 24.77
N GLY A 415 5.99 -20.10 24.66
CA GLY A 415 6.73 -20.97 25.57
C GLY A 415 8.26 -20.77 25.52
N ILE A 416 8.78 -20.20 24.43
CA ILE A 416 10.21 -19.92 24.24
C ILE A 416 10.63 -18.67 25.02
N TYR A 417 9.80 -17.62 24.98
CA TYR A 417 10.19 -16.29 25.46
C TYR A 417 9.49 -15.85 26.75
N LEU A 418 8.41 -16.51 27.14
CA LEU A 418 7.56 -16.08 28.24
C LEU A 418 7.34 -17.23 29.24
N ASP A 419 7.29 -16.86 30.52
CA ASP A 419 6.79 -17.71 31.60
C ASP A 419 5.33 -17.36 31.91
N GLY A 420 4.49 -18.39 32.07
CA GLY A 420 3.05 -18.24 32.33
C GLY A 420 2.23 -17.92 31.08
N GLU A 421 0.93 -17.68 31.27
CA GLU A 421 -0.02 -17.47 30.17
C GLU A 421 -0.72 -16.09 30.25
N GLY A 422 -1.07 -15.55 29.08
CA GLY A 422 -1.92 -14.38 28.95
C GLY A 422 -1.32 -13.10 29.54
N ARG A 423 -2.15 -12.31 30.24
CA ARG A 423 -1.78 -10.98 30.75
C ARG A 423 -0.73 -11.01 31.87
N ASN A 424 -0.53 -12.16 32.49
CA ASN A 424 0.42 -12.35 33.61
C ASN A 424 1.77 -12.91 33.14
N SER A 425 1.94 -13.10 31.82
CA SER A 425 3.18 -13.63 31.27
C SER A 425 4.38 -12.75 31.61
N ARG A 426 5.51 -13.36 31.98
CA ARG A 426 6.76 -12.66 32.28
C ARG A 426 7.84 -12.98 31.25
N PRO A 427 8.63 -12.00 30.77
CA PRO A 427 9.77 -12.26 29.91
C PRO A 427 10.79 -13.19 30.57
N LYS A 428 11.17 -14.26 29.87
CA LYS A 428 12.33 -15.11 30.22
C LYS A 428 13.63 -14.33 30.02
N GLN A 429 14.73 -14.82 30.60
CA GLN A 429 16.07 -14.32 30.32
C GLN A 429 16.75 -15.19 29.25
N PRO A 430 17.57 -14.62 28.35
CA PRO A 430 18.38 -15.41 27.44
C PRO A 430 19.49 -16.19 28.18
N PRO A 431 20.02 -17.28 27.60
CA PRO A 431 19.63 -17.85 26.31
C PRO A 431 18.25 -18.53 26.37
N PHE A 432 17.42 -18.26 25.37
CA PHE A 432 16.11 -18.85 25.18
C PHE A 432 16.23 -20.23 24.56
N ASP A 433 15.49 -21.19 25.10
CA ASP A 433 15.36 -22.51 24.51
C ASP A 433 14.38 -22.45 23.33
N LEU A 434 14.91 -22.43 22.10
CA LEU A 434 14.10 -22.42 20.88
C LEU A 434 13.33 -23.73 20.65
N ASN A 435 13.64 -24.78 21.42
CA ASN A 435 12.91 -26.05 21.44
C ASN A 435 11.98 -26.17 22.65
N ALA A 436 11.74 -25.07 23.39
CA ALA A 436 10.81 -25.08 24.51
C ALA A 436 9.44 -25.63 24.08
N PRO A 437 8.71 -26.31 24.98
CA PRO A 437 7.40 -26.87 24.66
C PRO A 437 6.46 -25.83 24.05
N ASP A 438 5.87 -26.17 22.90
CA ASP A 438 4.85 -25.37 22.24
C ASP A 438 3.56 -25.38 23.10
N PRO A 439 3.13 -24.23 23.66
CA PRO A 439 1.93 -24.17 24.48
C PRO A 439 0.65 -24.08 23.63
N SER A 440 0.76 -23.89 22.31
CA SER A 440 -0.38 -23.82 21.40
C SER A 440 -0.93 -25.22 21.11
N ARG A 441 -2.19 -25.26 20.66
CA ARG A 441 -2.87 -26.51 20.29
C ARG A 441 -3.41 -26.41 18.87
N PRO A 442 -3.21 -27.44 18.02
CA PRO A 442 -3.82 -27.46 16.70
C PRO A 442 -5.34 -27.49 16.83
N ARG A 443 -6.03 -26.76 15.95
CA ARG A 443 -7.49 -26.82 15.82
C ARG A 443 -7.89 -28.01 14.96
N SER A 444 -9.06 -28.59 15.25
CA SER A 444 -9.66 -29.60 14.37
C SER A 444 -9.95 -29.03 12.98
N ALA A 445 -10.04 -29.89 11.95
CA ALA A 445 -10.35 -29.45 10.59
C ALA A 445 -11.67 -28.66 10.51
N GLU A 446 -12.70 -29.10 11.25
CA GLU A 446 -14.00 -28.44 11.32
C GLU A 446 -13.90 -27.08 11.99
N ALA A 447 -13.12 -26.95 13.05
CA ALA A 447 -12.90 -25.66 13.73
C ALA A 447 -12.16 -24.68 12.81
N ARG A 448 -11.12 -25.14 12.10
CA ARG A 448 -10.40 -24.35 11.09
C ARG A 448 -11.35 -23.83 10.01
N GLU A 449 -12.17 -24.72 9.43
CA GLU A 449 -13.11 -24.33 8.38
C GLU A 449 -14.22 -23.40 8.87
N ARG A 450 -14.67 -23.51 10.14
CA ARG A 450 -15.60 -22.53 10.72
C ARG A 450 -14.99 -21.13 10.78
N ILE A 451 -13.73 -21.01 11.20
CA ILE A 451 -13.02 -19.73 11.25
C ILE A 451 -12.85 -19.15 9.84
N TRP A 452 -12.42 -19.99 8.88
CA TRP A 452 -12.30 -19.56 7.48
C TRP A 452 -13.62 -19.08 6.89
N ARG A 453 -14.70 -19.83 7.05
CA ARG A 453 -16.02 -19.42 6.55
C ARG A 453 -16.47 -18.10 7.15
N ALA A 454 -16.29 -17.90 8.45
CA ALA A 454 -16.65 -16.65 9.12
C ALA A 454 -15.81 -15.46 8.62
N TYR A 455 -14.49 -15.66 8.44
CA TYR A 455 -13.60 -14.63 7.93
C TYR A 455 -13.89 -14.29 6.45
N GLU A 456 -14.05 -15.30 5.60
CA GLU A 456 -14.37 -15.14 4.18
C GLU A 456 -15.72 -14.42 4.00
N ALA A 457 -16.73 -14.76 4.81
CA ALA A 457 -18.02 -14.07 4.80
C ALA A 457 -17.89 -12.59 5.20
N MET A 458 -17.07 -12.29 6.20
CA MET A 458 -16.81 -10.90 6.62
C MET A 458 -16.09 -10.11 5.53
N VAL A 459 -15.07 -10.68 4.89
CA VAL A 459 -14.35 -10.03 3.77
C VAL A 459 -15.28 -9.79 2.59
N ALA A 460 -16.10 -10.78 2.20
CA ALA A 460 -17.04 -10.64 1.10
C ALA A 460 -18.11 -9.56 1.39
N TYR A 461 -18.66 -9.54 2.61
CA TYR A 461 -19.60 -8.51 3.01
C TYR A 461 -18.95 -7.11 2.97
N ALA A 462 -17.75 -6.97 3.53
CA ALA A 462 -17.02 -5.70 3.53
C ALA A 462 -16.73 -5.22 2.10
N ALA A 463 -16.21 -6.08 1.22
CA ALA A 463 -15.92 -5.74 -0.16
C ALA A 463 -17.16 -5.28 -0.94
N ALA A 464 -18.34 -5.78 -0.60
CA ALA A 464 -19.60 -5.42 -1.25
C ALA A 464 -20.26 -4.15 -0.67
N ASN A 465 -19.96 -3.76 0.57
CA ASN A 465 -20.75 -2.75 1.30
C ASN A 465 -19.92 -1.60 1.91
N LEU A 466 -18.60 -1.74 1.96
CA LEU A 466 -17.68 -0.82 2.61
C LEU A 466 -16.50 -0.51 1.68
N ARG A 467 -15.77 0.55 2.02
CA ARG A 467 -14.47 0.80 1.41
C ARG A 467 -13.41 -0.03 2.12
N VAL A 468 -12.98 -1.13 1.52
CA VAL A 468 -11.84 -1.88 2.06
C VAL A 468 -10.55 -1.11 1.74
N VAL A 469 -9.85 -0.67 2.79
CA VAL A 469 -8.66 0.17 2.68
C VAL A 469 -7.47 -0.47 3.41
N THR A 470 -6.33 -0.41 2.77
CA THR A 470 -5.03 -0.69 3.35
C THR A 470 -4.47 0.53 4.07
N SER A 471 -3.46 0.31 4.89
CA SER A 471 -2.70 1.38 5.54
C SER A 471 -2.04 2.35 4.57
N GLU A 472 -1.58 1.88 3.40
CA GLU A 472 -1.06 2.74 2.33
C GLU A 472 -2.12 3.74 1.84
N GLU A 473 -3.34 3.26 1.62
CA GLU A 473 -4.46 4.07 1.16
C GLU A 473 -4.91 5.07 2.23
N ILE A 474 -4.93 4.66 3.50
CA ILE A 474 -5.24 5.57 4.61
C ILE A 474 -4.23 6.73 4.68
N VAL A 475 -2.93 6.46 4.50
CA VAL A 475 -1.90 7.51 4.46
C VAL A 475 -2.17 8.50 3.32
N VAL A 476 -2.65 8.03 2.17
CA VAL A 476 -3.06 8.91 1.05
C VAL A 476 -4.31 9.71 1.39
N MET A 477 -5.28 9.10 2.09
CA MET A 477 -6.51 9.80 2.53
C MET A 477 -6.19 10.93 3.51
N ALA A 478 -5.28 10.72 4.45
CA ALA A 478 -4.91 11.70 5.47
C ALA A 478 -4.12 12.92 4.95
N ARG A 479 -3.69 12.91 3.67
CA ARG A 479 -2.95 14.01 3.03
C ARG A 479 -3.83 14.92 2.17
N ARG A 480 -5.12 14.59 2.02
CA ARG A 480 -6.12 15.43 1.36
C ARG A 480 -6.76 16.34 2.38
#